data_AF-A0A8J2ZBA1-F1
#
_entry.id   AF-A0A8J2ZBA1-F1
#
_cell.length_a   1.000
_cell.length_b   1.000
_cell.length_c   1.000
_cell.angle_alpha   90.00
_cell.angle_beta   90.00
_cell.angle_gamma   90.00
#
_symmetry.space_group_name_H-M   'P 1'
#
loop_
_entity.id
_entity.type
_entity.pdbx_description
1 polymer ?
#
loop_
_entity_poly.entity_id
_entity_poly.type
_entity_poly.pdbx_seq_one_letter_code
_entity_poly.pdbx_strand_id
1 'polypeptide(L)'
;MSGGAEPTTTAALALRLARLEARVGRLERPAGAAAAPAAEPLPAPPRLRAIIAATAAAFGLPEAEIRSARRQGAPPRHVAMALARRLTGASLPAIGRAFGRDHSTVLYAVRRIAARAAADPAFAARLEAIAAAARRQAAARGGEEVPEQGRISG
;
A
#
# COMPACT_ATOMS: atom_id res chain seq x y z
N MET A 1 -63.20 -23.78 -17.61
CA MET A 1 -62.66 -23.73 -16.24
C MET A 1 -61.25 -24.30 -16.26
N SER A 2 -60.36 -23.69 -15.48
CA SER A 2 -58.93 -24.01 -15.26
C SER A 2 -58.01 -23.65 -16.43
N GLY A 3 -57.10 -22.67 -16.33
CA GLY A 3 -56.42 -22.15 -15.14
C GLY A 3 -55.09 -22.90 -14.97
N GLY A 4 -54.02 -22.28 -15.43
CA GLY A 4 -52.65 -22.80 -15.33
C GLY A 4 -51.69 -21.71 -15.78
N ALA A 5 -51.49 -20.72 -14.91
CA ALA A 5 -50.51 -19.68 -15.11
C ALA A 5 -49.13 -20.34 -15.29
N GLU A 6 -48.55 -20.21 -16.48
CA GLU A 6 -47.14 -20.52 -16.71
C GLU A 6 -46.32 -19.84 -15.61
N PRO A 7 -45.50 -20.58 -14.84
CA PRO A 7 -44.65 -20.00 -13.84
C PRO A 7 -43.58 -19.12 -14.53
N THR A 8 -43.95 -17.86 -14.70
CA THR A 8 -43.11 -16.74 -14.30
C THR A 8 -41.78 -16.68 -15.06
N THR A 9 -41.84 -16.20 -16.31
CA THR A 9 -40.66 -15.64 -17.02
C THR A 9 -39.89 -14.67 -16.12
N THR A 10 -40.57 -13.96 -15.21
CA THR A 10 -39.99 -13.11 -14.16
C THR A 10 -39.08 -13.87 -13.19
N ALA A 11 -39.38 -15.12 -12.83
CA ALA A 11 -38.58 -15.91 -11.90
C ALA A 11 -37.25 -16.37 -12.53
N ALA A 12 -37.30 -16.79 -13.80
CA ALA A 12 -36.10 -17.15 -14.56
C ALA A 12 -35.20 -15.93 -14.83
N LEU A 13 -35.80 -14.77 -15.13
CA LEU A 13 -35.08 -13.51 -15.32
C LEU A 13 -34.51 -12.97 -14.01
N ALA A 14 -35.26 -13.07 -12.90
CA ALA A 14 -34.80 -12.70 -11.56
C ALA A 14 -33.60 -13.54 -11.11
N LEU A 15 -33.60 -14.86 -11.37
CA LEU A 15 -32.46 -15.72 -11.03
C LEU A 15 -31.22 -15.41 -11.90
N ARG A 16 -31.43 -15.00 -13.15
CA ARG A 16 -30.36 -14.60 -14.08
C ARG A 16 -29.76 -13.25 -13.70
N LEU A 17 -30.59 -12.30 -13.25
CA LEU A 17 -30.18 -11.02 -12.68
C LEU A 17 -29.42 -11.21 -11.35
N ALA A 18 -29.94 -12.02 -10.43
CA ALA A 18 -29.29 -12.32 -9.16
C ALA A 18 -27.89 -12.96 -9.35
N ARG A 19 -27.71 -13.80 -10.37
CA ARG A 19 -26.39 -14.36 -10.75
C ARG A 19 -25.44 -13.32 -11.33
N LEU A 20 -25.95 -12.31 -12.03
CA LEU A 20 -25.13 -11.23 -12.60
C LEU A 20 -24.70 -10.25 -11.50
N GLU A 21 -25.59 -9.88 -10.58
CA GLU A 21 -25.29 -9.03 -9.42
C GLU A 21 -24.22 -9.65 -8.51
N ALA A 22 -24.27 -10.96 -8.28
CA ALA A 22 -23.24 -11.70 -7.52
C ALA A 22 -21.85 -11.70 -8.18
N ARG A 23 -21.79 -11.44 -9.50
CA ARG A 23 -20.52 -11.34 -10.26
C ARG A 23 -20.00 -9.90 -10.30
N VAL A 24 -20.88 -8.90 -10.32
CA VAL A 24 -20.54 -7.47 -10.30
C VAL A 24 -20.15 -7.00 -8.90
N GLY A 25 -20.81 -7.47 -7.83
CA GLY A 25 -20.49 -7.10 -6.44
C GLY A 25 -19.07 -7.48 -5.97
N ARG A 26 -18.33 -8.29 -6.73
CA ARG A 26 -16.93 -8.64 -6.45
C ARG A 26 -15.92 -7.61 -6.96
N LEU A 27 -16.33 -6.74 -7.90
CA LEU A 27 -15.47 -5.73 -8.52
C LEU A 27 -15.66 -4.34 -7.91
N GLU A 28 -16.83 -4.04 -7.35
CA GLU A 28 -17.08 -2.84 -6.54
C GLU A 28 -16.84 -3.12 -5.05
N ARG A 29 -15.62 -3.53 -4.69
CA ARG A 29 -15.20 -3.41 -3.28
C ARG A 29 -14.88 -1.94 -3.02
N PRO A 30 -15.66 -1.20 -2.20
CA PRO A 30 -15.14 0.02 -1.63
C PRO A 30 -13.88 -0.33 -0.82
N ALA A 31 -12.85 0.49 -0.96
CA ALA A 31 -11.66 0.41 -0.14
C ALA A 31 -12.04 0.75 1.32
N GLY A 32 -12.48 -0.25 2.10
CA GLY A 32 -12.79 -0.07 3.51
C GLY A 32 -13.54 -1.23 4.14
N ALA A 33 -12.95 -1.76 5.22
CA ALA A 33 -13.56 -2.57 6.28
C ALA A 33 -13.97 -4.02 5.97
N ALA A 34 -13.05 -4.94 6.28
CA ALA A 34 -13.39 -6.14 7.05
C ALA A 34 -12.41 -6.21 8.23
N ALA A 35 -12.88 -5.81 9.41
CA ALA A 35 -12.20 -6.05 10.67
C ALA A 35 -12.25 -7.55 10.97
N ALA A 36 -11.09 -8.20 10.92
CA ALA A 36 -10.91 -9.53 11.48
C ALA A 36 -10.95 -9.46 13.02
N PRO A 37 -11.44 -10.51 13.72
CA PRO A 37 -11.58 -10.51 15.16
C PRO A 37 -10.21 -10.50 15.87
N ALA A 38 -10.17 -9.82 17.02
CA ALA A 38 -9.08 -9.65 17.98
C ALA A 38 -7.91 -10.66 17.84
N ALA A 39 -6.88 -10.23 17.11
CA ALA A 39 -5.53 -10.78 17.16
C ALA A 39 -4.61 -9.60 17.53
N GLU A 40 -3.60 -9.86 18.36
CA GLU A 40 -2.46 -9.01 18.74
C GLU A 40 -2.34 -7.69 17.95
N PRO A 41 -2.24 -6.51 18.60
CA PRO A 41 -2.28 -5.22 17.91
C PRO A 41 -1.30 -5.24 16.76
N LEU A 42 -1.85 -5.29 15.54
CA LEU A 42 -1.07 -5.42 14.32
C LEU A 42 -0.02 -4.29 14.35
N PRO A 43 1.28 -4.58 14.17
CA PRO A 43 2.31 -3.57 14.30
C PRO A 43 1.94 -2.39 13.40
N ALA A 44 1.88 -1.20 14.00
CA ALA A 44 1.45 0.01 13.33
C ALA A 44 2.17 0.13 11.97
N PRO A 45 1.47 0.53 10.89
CA PRO A 45 2.07 0.62 9.57
C PRO A 45 3.34 1.48 9.65
N PRO A 46 4.46 1.01 9.08
CA PRO A 46 5.73 1.70 9.27
C PRO A 46 5.66 3.11 8.69
N ARG A 47 6.06 4.10 9.48
CA ARG A 47 6.15 5.49 9.01
C ARG A 47 7.10 5.55 7.81
N LEU A 48 6.87 6.50 6.90
CA LEU A 48 7.67 6.66 5.69
C LEU A 48 9.18 6.77 5.98
N ARG A 49 9.56 7.43 7.08
CA ARG A 49 10.95 7.52 7.54
C ARG A 49 11.58 6.13 7.76
N ALA A 50 10.87 5.20 8.40
CA ALA A 50 11.36 3.84 8.64
C ALA A 50 11.58 3.07 7.32
N ILE A 51 10.72 3.28 6.33
CA ILE A 51 10.87 2.67 5.00
C ILE A 51 12.11 3.22 4.30
N ILE A 52 12.34 4.53 4.36
CA ILE A 52 13.53 5.18 3.80
C ILE A 52 14.80 4.67 4.49
N ALA A 53 14.81 4.60 5.83
CA ALA A 53 15.94 4.12 6.62
C ALA A 53 16.27 2.64 6.32
N ALA A 54 15.27 1.76 6.30
CA ALA A 54 15.44 0.36 5.96
C ALA A 54 15.96 0.17 4.52
N THR A 55 15.46 0.96 3.58
CA THR A 55 15.95 0.94 2.18
C THR A 55 17.40 1.41 2.13
N ALA A 56 17.72 2.55 2.75
CA ALA A 56 19.06 3.11 2.82
C ALA A 56 20.07 2.08 3.34
N ALA A 57 19.77 1.44 4.47
CA ALA A 57 20.58 0.38 5.06
C ALA A 57 20.79 -0.81 4.12
N ALA A 58 19.73 -1.28 3.44
CA ALA A 58 19.81 -2.43 2.54
C ALA A 58 20.59 -2.17 1.25
N PHE A 59 20.77 -0.91 0.86
CA PHE A 59 21.54 -0.52 -0.32
C PHE A 59 22.92 0.09 0.03
N GLY A 60 23.25 0.23 1.32
CA GLY A 60 24.50 0.85 1.76
C GLY A 60 24.59 2.34 1.40
N LEU A 61 23.45 3.03 1.33
CA LEU A 61 23.36 4.44 0.93
C LEU A 61 22.86 5.30 2.10
N PRO A 62 23.26 6.59 2.17
CA PRO A 62 22.66 7.50 3.15
C PRO A 62 21.19 7.79 2.81
N GLU A 63 20.35 8.03 3.82
CA GLU A 63 18.92 8.35 3.61
C GLU A 63 18.71 9.56 2.68
N ALA A 64 19.64 10.53 2.75
CA ALA A 64 19.63 11.71 1.89
C ALA A 64 19.69 11.34 0.40
N GLU A 65 20.42 10.28 0.02
CA GLU A 65 20.53 9.85 -1.38
C GLU A 65 19.24 9.19 -1.88
N ILE A 66 18.53 8.48 -0.98
CA ILE A 66 17.20 7.93 -1.27
C ILE A 66 16.19 9.07 -1.49
N ARG A 67 16.27 10.14 -0.69
CA ARG A 67 15.41 11.34 -0.86
C ARG A 67 15.86 12.27 -2.00
N SER A 68 17.11 12.18 -2.46
CA SER A 68 17.68 13.16 -3.39
C SER A 68 16.99 13.19 -4.76
N ALA A 69 17.18 14.28 -5.51
CA ALA A 69 16.71 14.34 -6.88
C ALA A 69 17.63 13.56 -7.87
N ARG A 70 18.79 13.09 -7.41
CA ARG A 70 19.86 12.56 -8.28
C ARG A 70 19.46 11.24 -8.92
N ARG A 71 19.94 11.04 -10.16
CA ARG A 71 19.67 9.83 -10.98
C ARG A 71 20.36 8.58 -10.42
N GLN A 72 21.52 8.72 -9.78
CA GLN A 72 22.30 7.60 -9.25
C GLN A 72 21.52 6.81 -8.16
N GLY A 73 20.72 7.49 -7.33
CA GLY A 73 19.84 6.87 -6.34
C GLY A 73 18.48 6.38 -6.85
N ALA A 74 18.21 6.36 -8.17
CA ALA A 74 16.87 6.02 -8.69
C ALA A 74 16.39 4.59 -8.36
N PRO A 75 17.21 3.52 -8.49
CA PRO A 75 16.74 2.17 -8.20
C PRO A 75 16.36 1.93 -6.72
N PRO A 76 17.17 2.34 -5.72
CA PRO A 76 16.79 2.28 -4.31
C PRO A 76 15.57 3.15 -3.98
N ARG A 77 15.45 4.34 -4.57
CA ARG A 77 14.29 5.22 -4.38
C ARG A 77 12.99 4.61 -4.88
N HIS A 78 13.02 3.95 -6.05
CA HIS A 78 11.85 3.24 -6.56
C HIS A 78 11.41 2.11 -5.62
N VAL A 79 12.35 1.41 -5.00
CA VAL A 79 12.06 0.41 -3.96
C VAL A 79 11.38 1.07 -2.77
N ALA A 80 11.92 2.18 -2.25
CA ALA A 80 11.30 2.89 -1.13
C ALA A 80 9.87 3.37 -1.44
N MET A 81 9.62 3.91 -2.65
CA MET A 81 8.29 4.33 -3.10
C MET A 81 7.30 3.16 -3.22
N ALA A 82 7.75 2.04 -3.80
CA ALA A 82 6.93 0.84 -3.93
C ALA A 82 6.56 0.26 -2.56
N LEU A 83 7.53 0.20 -1.64
CA LEU A 83 7.30 -0.24 -0.27
C LEU A 83 6.41 0.74 0.50
N ALA A 84 6.58 2.05 0.33
CA ALA A 84 5.70 3.05 0.93
C ALA A 84 4.24 2.82 0.51
N ARG A 85 3.99 2.61 -0.80
CA ARG A 85 2.65 2.31 -1.30
C ARG A 85 2.08 1.03 -0.69
N ARG A 86 2.89 -0.03 -0.59
CA ARG A 86 2.45 -1.34 -0.08
C ARG A 86 2.21 -1.37 1.42
N LEU A 87 3.06 -0.72 2.20
CA LEU A 87 3.10 -0.85 3.66
C LEU A 87 2.25 0.21 4.39
N THR A 88 2.01 1.36 3.77
CA THR A 88 1.30 2.48 4.43
C THR A 88 -0.09 2.74 3.88
N GLY A 89 -0.40 2.24 2.67
CA GLY A 89 -1.64 2.57 1.98
C GLY A 89 -1.74 4.04 1.51
N ALA A 90 -0.69 4.85 1.68
CA ALA A 90 -0.69 6.25 1.28
C ALA A 90 -0.99 6.46 -0.21
N SER A 91 -1.64 7.57 -0.53
CA SER A 91 -1.96 7.94 -1.92
C SER A 91 -0.68 8.25 -2.72
N LEU A 92 -0.73 8.04 -4.04
CA LEU A 92 0.41 8.34 -4.92
C LEU A 92 0.87 9.81 -4.81
N PRO A 93 -0.04 10.81 -4.72
CA PRO A 93 0.38 12.21 -4.50
C PRO A 93 1.03 12.42 -3.13
N ALA A 94 0.55 11.78 -2.07
CA ALA A 94 1.15 11.92 -0.73
C ALA A 94 2.57 11.35 -0.69
N ILE A 95 2.79 10.19 -1.31
CA ILE A 95 4.11 9.58 -1.45
C ILE A 95 4.99 10.50 -2.32
N GLY A 96 4.47 11.00 -3.45
CA GLY A 96 5.19 11.91 -4.34
C GLY A 96 5.72 13.14 -3.60
N ARG A 97 4.86 13.84 -2.85
CA ARG A 97 5.25 15.00 -2.03
C ARG A 97 6.39 14.66 -1.07
N ALA A 98 6.31 13.52 -0.40
CA ALA A 98 7.31 13.14 0.59
C ALA A 98 8.68 12.75 -0.01
N PHE A 99 8.72 12.39 -1.30
CA PHE A 99 9.94 12.17 -2.07
C PHE A 99 10.31 13.35 -2.98
N GLY A 100 9.55 14.46 -2.96
CA GLY A 100 9.74 15.60 -3.87
C GLY A 100 9.56 15.23 -5.35
N ARG A 101 8.64 14.32 -5.68
CA ARG A 101 8.40 13.79 -7.04
C ARG A 101 6.94 13.88 -7.45
N ASP A 102 6.72 13.91 -8.75
CA ASP A 102 5.37 13.79 -9.30
C ASP A 102 4.78 12.40 -9.03
N HIS A 103 3.46 12.36 -8.82
CA HIS A 103 2.71 11.13 -8.56
C HIS A 103 2.85 10.08 -9.68
N SER A 104 3.03 10.49 -10.94
CA SER A 104 3.30 9.59 -12.06
C SER A 104 4.64 8.86 -11.92
N THR A 105 5.64 9.49 -11.28
CA THR A 105 6.93 8.85 -10.96
C THR A 105 6.75 7.74 -9.93
N VAL A 106 5.88 7.96 -8.94
CA VAL A 106 5.55 6.94 -7.94
C VAL A 106 4.83 5.77 -8.60
N LEU A 107 3.87 6.04 -9.50
CA LEU A 107 3.19 5.00 -10.26
C LEU A 107 4.17 4.17 -11.10
N TYR A 108 5.08 4.84 -11.81
CA TYR A 108 6.14 4.18 -12.58
C TYR A 108 7.02 3.29 -11.70
N ALA A 109 7.46 3.81 -10.55
CA ALA A 109 8.27 3.05 -9.60
C ALA A 109 7.54 1.80 -9.11
N VAL A 110 6.28 1.92 -8.70
CA VAL A 110 5.46 0.78 -8.23
C VAL A 110 5.37 -0.31 -9.30
N ARG A 111 5.03 0.06 -10.54
CA ARG A 111 4.91 -0.89 -11.66
C ARG A 111 6.23 -1.57 -11.98
N ARG A 112 7.33 -0.80 -12.03
CA ARG A 112 8.67 -1.32 -12.35
C ARG A 112 9.17 -2.30 -11.29
N ILE A 113 8.98 -1.97 -10.01
CA ILE A 113 9.39 -2.85 -8.90
C ILE A 113 8.53 -4.11 -8.85
N ALA A 114 7.22 -4.00 -9.09
CA ALA A 114 6.33 -5.16 -9.16
C ALA A 114 6.70 -6.12 -10.30
N ALA A 115 6.95 -5.59 -11.50
CA ALA A 115 7.39 -6.39 -12.65
C ALA A 115 8.73 -7.09 -12.38
N ARG A 116 9.69 -6.38 -11.78
CA ARG A 116 10.98 -6.98 -11.41
C ARG A 116 10.83 -8.06 -10.34
N ALA A 117 10.01 -7.85 -9.32
CA ALA A 117 9.76 -8.83 -8.28
C ALA A 117 9.07 -10.10 -8.81
N ALA A 118 8.22 -9.96 -9.83
CA ALA A 118 7.61 -11.11 -10.49
C ALA A 118 8.61 -11.93 -11.32
N ALA A 119 9.61 -11.27 -11.91
CA ALA A 119 10.63 -11.93 -12.75
C ALA A 119 11.82 -12.50 -11.94
N ASP A 120 12.09 -11.97 -10.75
CA ASP A 120 13.28 -12.29 -9.96
C ASP A 120 12.89 -12.63 -8.51
N PRO A 121 12.81 -13.93 -8.16
CA PRO A 121 12.50 -14.38 -6.80
C PRO A 121 13.50 -13.91 -5.73
N ALA A 122 14.79 -13.77 -6.09
CA ALA A 122 15.80 -13.29 -5.16
C ALA A 122 15.59 -11.80 -4.84
N PHE A 123 15.20 -11.01 -5.85
CA PHE A 123 14.80 -9.62 -5.65
C PHE A 123 13.51 -9.51 -4.82
N ALA A 124 12.52 -10.38 -5.05
CA ALA A 124 11.32 -10.43 -4.22
C ALA A 124 11.64 -10.73 -2.75
N ALA A 125 12.51 -11.71 -2.48
CA ALA A 125 12.98 -12.02 -1.13
C ALA A 125 13.70 -10.82 -0.49
N ARG A 126 14.53 -10.11 -1.25
CA ARG A 126 15.18 -8.88 -0.77
C ARG A 126 14.17 -7.78 -0.43
N LEU A 127 13.12 -7.59 -1.23
CA LEU A 127 12.04 -6.63 -0.92
C LEU A 127 11.33 -6.98 0.39
N GLU A 128 11.04 -8.27 0.62
CA GLU A 128 10.45 -8.72 1.88
C GLU A 128 11.38 -8.50 3.07
N ALA A 129 12.68 -8.73 2.91
CA ALA A 129 13.67 -8.45 3.95
C ALA A 129 13.70 -6.95 4.33
N ILE A 130 13.64 -6.05 3.34
CA ILE A 130 13.56 -4.60 3.57
C ILE A 130 12.24 -4.23 4.26
N ALA A 131 11.12 -4.81 3.81
CA ALA A 131 9.81 -4.56 4.40
C ALA A 131 9.75 -5.01 5.87
N ALA A 132 10.31 -6.18 6.18
CA ALA A 132 10.40 -6.69 7.54
C ALA A 132 11.28 -5.79 8.41
N ALA A 133 12.41 -5.31 7.89
CA ALA A 133 13.26 -4.34 8.60
C ALA A 133 12.53 -3.03 8.90
N ALA A 134 11.77 -2.49 7.92
CA ALA A 134 10.99 -1.27 8.11
C ALA A 134 9.92 -1.42 9.21
N ARG A 135 9.23 -2.57 9.27
CA ARG A 135 8.24 -2.86 10.32
C ARG A 135 8.89 -2.94 11.71
N ARG A 136 10.04 -3.60 11.82
CA ARG A 136 10.80 -3.66 13.09
C ARG A 136 11.23 -2.27 13.57
N GLN A 137 11.69 -1.42 12.64
CA GLN A 137 12.07 -0.04 12.95
C GLN A 137 10.88 0.84 13.37
N ALA A 138 9.66 0.52 12.93
CA ALA A 138 8.45 1.19 13.38
C ALA A 138 8.06 0.82 14.81
N ALA A 139 8.16 -0.46 15.16
CA ALA A 139 7.92 -0.95 16.51
C ALA A 139 8.93 -0.36 17.53
N ALA A 140 10.19 -0.19 17.12
CA ALA A 140 11.25 0.32 18.00
C ALA A 140 11.15 1.83 18.32
N ARG A 141 10.30 2.60 17.64
CA ARG A 141 10.20 4.08 17.80
C ARG A 141 8.80 4.58 18.16
N GLY A 142 7.92 3.69 18.62
CA GLY A 142 6.57 4.03 19.11
C GLY A 142 6.52 4.88 20.39
N GLY A 143 7.64 5.48 20.84
CA GLY A 143 7.72 6.27 22.07
C GLY A 143 8.20 7.73 21.89
N GLU A 144 8.33 8.24 20.66
CA GLU A 144 8.66 9.67 20.46
C GLU A 144 7.37 10.45 20.22
N GLU A 145 6.80 10.91 21.34
CA GLU A 145 5.82 12.00 21.38
C GLU A 145 6.38 13.18 20.60
N VAL A 146 5.59 13.72 19.68
CA VAL A 146 5.88 15.01 19.07
C VAL A 146 5.80 16.04 20.19
N PRO A 147 6.86 16.80 20.51
CA PRO A 147 6.71 17.87 21.47
C PRO A 147 5.67 18.85 20.93
N GLU A 148 4.60 19.03 21.70
CA GLU A 148 3.58 20.06 21.50
C GLU A 148 4.33 21.37 21.24
N GLN A 149 4.34 21.83 19.99
CA GLN A 149 4.88 23.13 19.63
C GLN A 149 4.24 24.15 20.57
N GLY A 150 5.08 24.71 21.44
CA GLY A 150 4.67 25.63 22.47
C GLY A 150 3.76 26.71 21.89
N ARG A 151 2.59 26.85 22.52
CA ARG A 151 1.93 28.14 22.64
C ARG A 151 2.97 29.12 23.22
N ILE A 152 3.65 29.83 22.35
CA ILE A 152 4.20 31.14 22.69
C ILE A 152 3.04 32.12 22.61
N SER A 153 2.34 32.24 23.74
CA SER A 153 1.72 33.49 24.14
C SER A 153 2.83 34.48 24.48
N GLY A 154 2.73 35.71 23.95
CA GLY A 154 3.67 36.80 24.18
C GLY A 154 3.52 37.86 23.12
#